data_AF-A0A662XUF9-F1
#
_entry.id   AF-A0A662XUF9-F1
#
_cell.length_a   1.000
_cell.length_b   1.000
_cell.length_c   1.000
_cell.angle_alpha   90.00
_cell.angle_beta   90.00
_cell.angle_gamma   90.00
#
_symmetry.space_group_name_H-M   'P 1'
#
loop_
_entity.id
_entity.type
_entity.pdbx_description
1 polymer ?
#
loop_
_entity_poly.entity_id
_entity_poly.type
_entity_poly.pdbx_seq_one_letter_code
_entity_poly.pdbx_strand_id
1 'polypeptide(L)'
;MGERGFAIKADTTKTAWESEEFPQLCETCLGENPYVRMMKEAHGSACKICARPFTVFRWKPGKRARYKKTEVCQTCARMKNVCQTCVLDLQYHLPVQVRDAFLAKEEGGGQQVVNVPESDANREWFAQQHSRMLEQEGAVSAYGKVTGAGNSALLRMARRDPYYKRNRAHLCSFYARGECNRGDECPYLHEMPRDKDDPLAKQNIKDRFYGKNDPVAQKMLGGNQKQRRNNGNGKSEGKRRDTPPTPDASSKPKPPPLPPGKKPPLPPGPPPTTAAASKSAADEETKG
;
A
#
# COMPACT_ATOMS: atom_id res chain seq x y z
N MET A 1 -50.61 -34.47 -16.03
CA MET A 1 -50.69 -33.20 -15.29
C MET A 1 -49.87 -33.41 -14.02
N GLY A 2 -48.59 -33.00 -14.00
CA GLY A 2 -48.15 -31.69 -13.49
C GLY A 2 -48.15 -31.77 -11.95
N GLU A 3 -47.07 -31.61 -11.18
CA GLU A 3 -45.86 -30.83 -11.34
C GLU A 3 -44.75 -31.48 -10.48
N ARG A 4 -43.70 -32.03 -11.10
CA ARG A 4 -42.44 -32.28 -10.36
C ARG A 4 -41.69 -30.96 -10.33
N GLY A 5 -42.04 -30.13 -9.36
CA GLY A 5 -41.29 -28.91 -9.05
C GLY A 5 -39.83 -29.29 -8.83
N PHE A 6 -38.95 -28.77 -9.68
CA PHE A 6 -37.51 -28.84 -9.45
C PHE A 6 -37.23 -28.19 -8.10
N ALA A 7 -37.00 -29.00 -7.07
CA ALA A 7 -36.45 -28.51 -5.82
C ALA A 7 -35.09 -27.88 -6.16
N ILE A 8 -35.03 -26.55 -6.18
CA ILE A 8 -33.77 -25.82 -6.16
C ILE A 8 -33.08 -26.29 -4.88
N LYS A 9 -32.11 -27.20 -5.02
CA LYS A 9 -31.23 -27.59 -3.93
C LYS A 9 -30.53 -26.30 -3.50
N ALA A 10 -31.03 -25.68 -2.43
CA ALA A 10 -30.31 -24.63 -1.73
C ALA A 10 -29.10 -25.31 -1.11
N ASP A 11 -28.00 -25.27 -1.85
CA ASP A 11 -26.72 -25.80 -1.43
C ASP A 11 -26.34 -25.12 -0.11
N THR A 12 -26.51 -25.82 1.02
CA THR A 12 -26.21 -25.33 2.37
C THR A 12 -24.73 -25.00 2.54
N THR A 13 -23.89 -25.49 1.63
CA THR A 13 -22.46 -25.18 1.49
C THR A 13 -22.17 -23.81 0.87
N LYS A 14 -23.19 -23.10 0.34
CA LYS A 14 -23.05 -21.85 -0.42
C LYS A 14 -22.76 -20.61 0.42
N THR A 15 -22.76 -20.71 1.75
CA THR A 15 -22.78 -19.50 2.60
C THR A 15 -21.84 -19.61 3.80
N ALA A 16 -20.57 -19.92 3.54
CA ALA A 16 -19.53 -19.63 4.53
C ALA A 16 -19.26 -18.11 4.52
N TRP A 17 -19.90 -17.36 5.41
CA TRP A 17 -19.61 -15.95 5.56
C TRP A 17 -18.29 -15.75 6.31
N GLU A 18 -17.43 -14.85 5.81
CA GLU A 18 -16.14 -14.59 6.45
C GLU A 18 -16.34 -13.82 7.76
N SER A 19 -15.71 -14.30 8.84
CA SER A 19 -15.69 -13.67 10.17
C SER A 19 -14.25 -13.47 10.64
N GLU A 20 -13.51 -12.57 9.98
CA GLU A 20 -12.14 -12.24 10.37
C GLU A 20 -12.10 -11.18 11.47
N GLU A 21 -11.07 -11.23 12.33
CA GLU A 21 -10.88 -10.32 13.46
C GLU A 21 -10.23 -8.99 13.05
N PHE A 22 -9.27 -9.03 12.12
CA PHE A 22 -8.44 -7.87 11.76
C PHE A 22 -8.36 -7.66 10.24
N PRO A 23 -8.47 -6.40 9.76
CA PRO A 23 -8.45 -6.11 8.33
C PRO A 23 -7.05 -6.15 7.72
N GLN A 24 -6.97 -6.53 6.45
CA GLN A 24 -5.76 -6.49 5.64
C GLN A 24 -5.61 -5.11 4.97
N LEU A 25 -4.79 -4.26 5.57
CA LEU A 25 -4.61 -2.85 5.18
C LEU A 25 -3.15 -2.49 4.93
N CYS A 26 -2.95 -1.42 4.17
CA CYS A 26 -1.65 -0.80 3.95
C CYS A 26 -1.45 0.42 4.86
N GLU A 27 -0.19 0.79 5.12
CA GLU A 27 0.20 1.90 6.00
C GLU A 27 -0.47 3.23 5.59
N THR A 28 -0.50 3.50 4.28
CA THR A 28 -1.17 4.70 3.74
C THR A 28 -2.66 4.75 4.05
N CYS A 29 -3.36 3.61 4.10
CA CYS A 29 -4.78 3.56 4.43
C CYS A 29 -5.04 3.61 5.93
N LEU A 30 -4.13 3.06 6.73
CA LEU A 30 -4.24 3.08 8.18
C LEU A 30 -4.04 4.49 8.75
N GLY A 31 -3.06 5.23 8.21
CA GLY A 31 -2.80 6.62 8.57
C GLY A 31 -1.39 6.83 9.14
N GLU A 32 -1.15 8.02 9.66
CA GLU A 32 0.12 8.40 10.30
C GLU A 32 0.11 8.13 11.82
N ASN A 33 -1.07 7.99 12.41
CA ASN A 33 -1.22 7.78 13.85
C ASN A 33 -1.06 6.30 14.21
N PRO A 34 -0.09 5.93 15.08
CA PRO A 34 0.06 4.54 15.55
C PRO A 34 -1.16 4.01 16.32
N TYR A 35 -1.92 4.91 16.97
CA TYR A 35 -3.08 4.55 17.76
C TYR A 35 -4.36 4.80 16.96
N VAL A 36 -4.92 3.73 16.39
CA VAL A 36 -6.14 3.78 15.58
C VAL A 36 -7.30 3.13 16.33
N ARG A 37 -8.44 3.84 16.36
CA ARG A 37 -9.72 3.28 16.81
C ARG A 37 -10.52 2.84 15.59
N MET A 38 -10.94 1.57 15.58
CA MET A 38 -11.73 0.96 14.52
C MET A 38 -13.05 0.42 15.06
N MET A 39 -14.11 0.53 14.25
CA MET A 39 -15.38 -0.13 14.48
C MET A 39 -15.44 -1.39 13.61
N LYS A 40 -15.84 -2.51 14.21
CA LYS A 40 -16.05 -3.79 13.53
C LYS A 40 -17.55 -4.04 13.40
N GLU A 41 -18.01 -4.28 12.19
CA GLU A 41 -19.39 -4.60 11.89
C GLU A 41 -19.43 -5.92 11.13
N ALA A 42 -19.90 -6.98 11.78
CA ALA A 42 -20.03 -8.30 11.16
C ALA A 42 -21.08 -8.23 10.04
N HIS A 43 -20.71 -8.68 8.83
CA HIS A 43 -21.58 -8.73 7.65
C HIS A 43 -22.23 -7.38 7.26
N GLY A 44 -21.60 -6.24 7.57
CA GLY A 44 -22.18 -4.91 7.34
C GLY A 44 -22.26 -4.45 5.88
N SER A 45 -21.50 -5.07 4.96
CA SER A 45 -21.62 -4.78 3.53
C SER A 45 -21.20 -5.93 2.63
N ALA A 46 -21.71 -5.92 1.40
CA ALA A 46 -21.30 -6.84 0.34
C ALA A 46 -19.99 -6.39 -0.33
N CYS A 47 -19.09 -7.34 -0.57
CA CYS A 47 -17.83 -7.15 -1.25
C CYS A 47 -18.04 -6.60 -2.67
N LYS A 48 -17.27 -5.58 -3.07
CA LYS A 48 -17.41 -4.99 -4.42
C LYS A 48 -16.98 -5.91 -5.57
N ILE A 49 -16.31 -7.02 -5.28
CA ILE A 49 -15.81 -7.99 -6.26
C ILE A 49 -16.68 -9.25 -6.29
N CYS A 50 -16.76 -9.99 -5.17
CA CYS A 50 -17.50 -11.25 -5.10
C CYS A 50 -18.97 -11.09 -4.69
N ALA A 51 -19.43 -9.90 -4.30
CA ALA A 51 -20.78 -9.64 -3.78
C ALA A 51 -21.15 -10.40 -2.49
N ARG A 52 -20.24 -11.19 -1.90
CA ARG A 52 -20.44 -11.85 -0.60
C ARG A 52 -20.41 -10.83 0.54
N PRO A 53 -21.29 -10.95 1.55
CA PRO A 53 -21.23 -10.12 2.74
C PRO A 53 -20.00 -10.48 3.58
N PHE A 54 -19.34 -9.48 4.15
CA PHE A 54 -18.11 -9.64 4.92
C PHE A 54 -18.06 -8.65 6.09
N THR A 55 -17.15 -8.88 7.05
CA THR A 55 -16.91 -7.97 8.16
C THR A 55 -16.34 -6.64 7.68
N VAL A 56 -17.05 -5.55 7.94
CA VAL A 56 -16.62 -4.20 7.60
C VAL A 56 -15.89 -3.58 8.77
N PHE A 57 -14.70 -3.09 8.51
CA PHE A 57 -13.94 -2.30 9.47
C PHE A 57 -14.01 -0.83 9.05
N ARG A 58 -14.29 0.07 9.99
CA ARG A 58 -14.36 1.52 9.74
C ARG A 58 -13.50 2.29 10.74
N TRP A 59 -12.59 3.12 10.25
CA TRP A 59 -11.66 3.91 11.09
C TRP A 59 -11.41 5.29 10.49
N LYS A 60 -10.79 6.17 11.29
CA LYS A 60 -10.37 7.52 10.86
C LYS A 60 -8.83 7.59 10.86
N PRO A 61 -8.17 7.65 9.68
CA PRO A 61 -6.71 7.61 9.59
C PRO A 61 -5.96 8.81 10.17
N GLY A 62 -6.62 9.96 10.31
CA GLY A 62 -6.01 11.20 10.76
C GLY A 62 -7.05 12.28 11.02
N LYS A 63 -6.63 13.39 11.65
CA LYS A 63 -7.55 14.45 12.12
C LYS A 63 -8.41 15.05 10.99
N ARG A 64 -7.77 15.39 9.86
CA ARG A 64 -8.40 15.97 8.65
C ARG A 64 -8.69 14.93 7.55
N ALA A 65 -8.65 13.65 7.90
CA ALA A 65 -8.94 12.55 6.97
C ALA A 65 -10.43 12.17 7.00
N ARG A 66 -10.93 11.61 5.90
CA ARG A 66 -12.25 10.97 5.88
C ARG A 66 -12.22 9.64 6.63
N TYR A 67 -13.39 9.21 7.10
CA TYR A 67 -13.56 7.83 7.52
C TYR A 67 -13.31 6.90 6.34
N LYS A 68 -12.44 5.92 6.57
CA LYS A 68 -12.20 4.81 5.65
C LYS A 68 -12.92 3.58 6.14
N LYS A 69 -13.29 2.74 5.18
CA LYS A 69 -13.83 1.41 5.45
C LYS A 69 -13.21 0.39 4.52
N THR A 70 -13.32 -0.88 4.86
CA THR A 70 -12.99 -1.98 3.94
C THR A 70 -14.05 -2.08 2.83
N GLU A 71 -13.62 -2.25 1.58
CA GLU A 71 -14.52 -2.33 0.40
C GLU A 71 -14.52 -3.74 -0.22
N VAL A 72 -13.48 -4.53 0.06
CA VAL A 72 -13.26 -5.86 -0.48
C VAL A 72 -13.09 -6.85 0.68
N CYS A 73 -13.61 -8.07 0.51
CA CYS A 73 -13.52 -9.13 1.50
C CYS A 73 -12.08 -9.67 1.67
N GLN A 74 -11.83 -10.42 2.73
CA GLN A 74 -10.47 -10.85 3.10
C GLN A 74 -9.95 -11.90 2.12
N THR A 75 -10.77 -12.86 1.69
CA THR A 75 -10.41 -13.82 0.63
C THR A 75 -9.99 -13.09 -0.64
N CYS A 76 -10.77 -12.12 -1.13
CA CYS A 76 -10.42 -11.35 -2.34
C CYS A 76 -9.12 -10.55 -2.17
N ALA A 77 -8.91 -9.96 -1.01
CA ALA A 77 -7.68 -9.21 -0.71
C ALA A 77 -6.45 -10.12 -0.64
N ARG A 78 -6.54 -11.28 0.00
CA ARG A 78 -5.45 -12.26 0.13
C ARG A 78 -5.12 -12.92 -1.21
N MET A 79 -6.13 -13.31 -2.00
CA MET A 79 -5.94 -13.92 -3.33
C MET A 79 -5.03 -13.12 -4.25
N LYS A 80 -5.18 -11.79 -4.25
CA LYS A 80 -4.40 -10.86 -5.10
C LYS A 80 -3.32 -10.11 -4.32
N ASN A 81 -3.08 -10.39 -3.05
CA ASN A 81 -2.16 -9.63 -2.17
C ASN A 81 -2.39 -8.10 -2.17
N VAL A 82 -3.65 -7.67 -2.03
CA VAL A 82 -4.02 -6.24 -2.07
C VAL A 82 -4.60 -5.75 -0.75
N CYS A 83 -4.57 -4.43 -0.53
CA CYS A 83 -5.27 -3.78 0.57
C CYS A 83 -6.79 -3.76 0.35
N GLN A 84 -7.57 -4.10 1.37
CA GLN A 84 -9.04 -4.17 1.33
C GLN A 84 -9.74 -2.83 1.02
N THR A 85 -9.07 -1.70 1.23
CA THR A 85 -9.64 -0.36 0.98
C THR A 85 -9.14 0.27 -0.31
N CYS A 86 -7.83 0.24 -0.57
CA CYS A 86 -7.28 0.94 -1.74
C CYS A 86 -7.07 0.05 -2.96
N VAL A 87 -7.16 -1.29 -2.83
CA VAL A 87 -6.94 -2.26 -3.91
C VAL A 87 -5.58 -2.05 -4.60
N LEU A 88 -4.58 -1.62 -3.83
CA LEU A 88 -3.18 -1.63 -4.25
C LEU A 88 -2.46 -2.78 -3.59
N ASP A 89 -1.39 -3.22 -4.23
CA ASP A 89 -0.50 -4.24 -3.69
C ASP A 89 0.08 -3.83 -2.33
N LEU A 90 0.20 -4.79 -1.41
CA LEU A 90 0.70 -4.54 -0.06
C LEU A 90 2.22 -4.37 0.02
N GLN A 91 2.98 -5.00 -0.88
CA GLN A 91 4.45 -4.98 -0.85
C GLN A 91 5.01 -3.72 -1.51
N TYR A 92 4.54 -3.41 -2.71
CA TYR A 92 5.06 -2.35 -3.58
C TYR A 92 4.17 -1.11 -3.62
N HIS A 93 2.93 -1.18 -3.11
CA HIS A 93 1.96 -0.09 -3.18
C HIS A 93 1.66 0.38 -4.63
N LEU A 94 1.73 -0.55 -5.58
CA LEU A 94 1.46 -0.32 -7.00
C LEU A 94 0.09 -0.88 -7.41
N PRO A 95 -0.52 -0.36 -8.51
CA PRO A 95 -1.71 -0.96 -9.09
C PRO A 95 -1.48 -2.42 -9.52
N VAL A 96 -2.51 -3.25 -9.38
CA VAL A 96 -2.46 -4.69 -9.71
C VAL A 96 -2.01 -4.91 -11.15
N GLN A 97 -2.54 -4.13 -12.10
CA GLN A 97 -2.15 -4.23 -13.52
C GLN A 97 -0.64 -3.99 -13.74
N VAL A 98 -0.04 -3.05 -13.03
CA VAL A 98 1.40 -2.78 -13.14
C VAL A 98 2.19 -3.97 -12.63
N ARG A 99 1.86 -4.43 -11.41
CA ARG A 99 2.53 -5.57 -10.78
C ARG A 99 2.45 -6.83 -11.63
N ASP A 100 1.23 -7.20 -12.02
CA ASP A 100 0.97 -8.43 -12.77
C ASP A 100 1.66 -8.37 -14.16
N ALA A 101 1.76 -7.18 -14.79
CA ALA A 101 2.48 -7.01 -16.06
C ALA A 101 4.01 -7.14 -15.96
N PHE A 102 4.61 -6.88 -14.78
CA PHE A 102 6.05 -7.13 -14.56
C PHE A 102 6.31 -8.58 -14.18
N LEU A 103 5.48 -9.18 -13.32
CA LEU A 103 5.61 -10.60 -12.97
C LEU A 103 5.44 -11.49 -14.19
N ALA A 104 4.49 -11.19 -15.08
CA ALA A 104 4.28 -11.93 -16.32
C ALA A 104 5.44 -11.83 -17.33
N LYS A 105 6.31 -10.82 -17.23
CA LYS A 105 7.44 -10.63 -18.16
C LYS A 105 8.71 -11.36 -17.74
N GLU A 106 8.87 -11.60 -16.45
CA GLU A 106 10.10 -12.17 -15.91
C GLU A 106 10.05 -13.69 -15.77
N GLU A 107 8.92 -14.21 -15.32
CA GLU A 107 8.71 -15.64 -15.27
C GLU A 107 8.18 -16.06 -16.63
N GLY A 108 8.94 -16.86 -17.37
CA GLY A 108 8.56 -17.38 -18.68
C GLY A 108 7.23 -18.17 -18.67
N GLY A 109 6.11 -17.45 -18.66
CA GLY A 109 4.75 -17.88 -19.01
C GLY A 109 3.95 -18.67 -17.98
N GLY A 110 4.48 -19.06 -16.82
CA GLY A 110 3.92 -20.17 -16.05
C GLY A 110 2.84 -19.87 -15.02
N GLN A 111 3.22 -19.37 -13.84
CA GLN A 111 2.62 -19.97 -12.63
C GLN A 111 2.11 -19.00 -11.56
N GLN A 112 2.28 -17.68 -11.69
CA GLN A 112 2.10 -16.81 -10.50
C GLN A 112 1.09 -15.65 -10.64
N VAL A 113 0.48 -15.46 -11.82
CA VAL A 113 -0.65 -14.53 -11.96
C VAL A 113 -1.95 -15.28 -11.67
N VAL A 114 -2.50 -15.04 -10.49
CA VAL A 114 -3.84 -15.53 -10.13
C VAL A 114 -4.88 -14.80 -11.00
N ASN A 115 -5.40 -15.48 -12.02
CA ASN A 115 -6.49 -15.00 -12.85
C ASN A 115 -7.83 -15.38 -12.20
N VAL A 116 -8.51 -14.40 -11.62
CA VAL A 116 -9.81 -14.61 -10.98
C VAL A 116 -10.90 -14.61 -12.07
N PRO A 117 -11.75 -15.66 -12.17
CA PRO A 117 -12.83 -15.70 -13.15
C PRO A 117 -13.82 -14.53 -13.00
N GLU A 118 -14.37 -14.06 -14.13
CA GLU A 118 -15.34 -12.95 -14.15
C GLU A 118 -16.79 -13.41 -14.07
N SER A 119 -17.13 -14.56 -14.66
CA SER A 119 -18.48 -15.12 -14.62
C SER A 119 -18.91 -15.44 -13.19
N ASP A 120 -20.14 -15.10 -12.82
CA ASP A 120 -20.65 -15.19 -11.44
C ASP A 120 -20.51 -16.59 -10.82
N ALA A 121 -20.87 -17.64 -11.55
CA ALA A 121 -20.79 -19.02 -11.05
C ALA A 121 -19.34 -19.47 -10.81
N ASN A 122 -18.45 -19.27 -11.79
CA ASN A 122 -17.05 -19.67 -11.65
C ASN A 122 -16.32 -18.82 -10.61
N ARG A 123 -16.68 -17.54 -10.48
CA ARG A 123 -16.11 -16.65 -9.46
C ARG A 123 -16.49 -17.10 -8.06
N GLU A 124 -17.74 -17.49 -7.84
CA GLU A 124 -18.22 -17.98 -6.54
C GLU A 124 -17.52 -19.29 -6.16
N TRP A 125 -17.44 -20.25 -7.10
CA TRP A 125 -16.74 -21.51 -6.90
C TRP A 125 -15.25 -21.29 -6.60
N PHE A 126 -14.59 -20.42 -7.38
CA PHE A 126 -13.18 -20.08 -7.20
C PHE A 126 -12.93 -19.41 -5.84
N ALA A 127 -13.79 -18.47 -5.45
CA ALA A 127 -13.71 -17.82 -4.14
C ALA A 127 -13.89 -18.82 -3.00
N GLN A 128 -14.88 -19.72 -3.10
CA GLN A 128 -15.12 -20.77 -2.10
C GLN A 128 -13.93 -21.74 -1.98
N GLN A 129 -13.36 -22.18 -3.11
CA GLN A 129 -12.16 -23.03 -3.14
C GLN A 129 -10.98 -22.34 -2.46
N HIS A 130 -10.74 -21.06 -2.79
CA HIS A 130 -9.68 -20.30 -2.15
C HIS A 130 -9.93 -20.08 -0.66
N SER A 131 -11.15 -19.73 -0.23
CA SER A 131 -11.46 -19.61 1.21
C SER A 131 -11.16 -20.92 1.96
N ARG A 132 -11.49 -22.07 1.38
CA ARG A 132 -11.15 -23.38 1.97
C ARG A 132 -9.63 -23.59 2.06
N MET A 133 -8.88 -23.23 1.01
CA MET A 133 -7.42 -23.33 1.05
C MET A 133 -6.81 -22.38 2.09
N LEU A 134 -7.36 -21.17 2.24
CA LEU A 134 -6.90 -20.21 3.26
C LEU A 134 -7.07 -20.74 4.68
N GLU A 135 -8.21 -21.37 4.96
CA GLU A 135 -8.51 -21.98 6.26
C GLU A 135 -7.59 -23.17 6.57
N GLN A 136 -7.22 -23.96 5.55
CA GLN A 136 -6.39 -25.16 5.71
C GLN A 136 -4.88 -24.86 5.78
N GLU A 137 -4.37 -23.94 4.96
CA GLU A 137 -2.92 -23.75 4.79
C GLU A 137 -2.39 -22.45 5.42
N GLY A 138 -3.26 -21.57 5.95
CA GLY A 138 -2.88 -20.35 6.67
C GLY A 138 -2.13 -19.28 5.87
N ALA A 139 -1.68 -19.57 4.65
CA ALA A 139 -0.88 -18.67 3.82
C ALA A 139 -1.13 -18.90 2.31
N VAL A 140 -2.22 -18.36 1.78
CA VAL A 140 -2.55 -18.45 0.34
C VAL A 140 -2.40 -17.10 -0.33
N SER A 141 -1.16 -16.59 -0.36
CA SER A 141 -0.82 -15.56 -1.32
C SER A 141 0.27 -16.10 -2.22
N ALA A 142 -0.12 -16.51 -3.44
CA ALA A 142 0.80 -16.92 -4.49
C ALA A 142 1.90 -15.87 -4.75
N TYR A 143 1.66 -14.61 -4.38
CA TYR A 143 2.57 -13.48 -4.58
C TYR A 143 3.68 -13.37 -3.51
N GLY A 144 3.63 -14.15 -2.42
CA GLY A 144 4.61 -14.05 -1.32
C GLY A 144 6.01 -14.61 -1.61
N LYS A 145 6.20 -15.35 -2.71
CA LYS A 145 7.47 -16.06 -3.03
C LYS A 145 8.30 -15.41 -4.15
N VAL A 146 8.17 -14.11 -4.41
CA VAL A 146 8.92 -13.46 -5.50
C VAL A 146 10.26 -12.91 -5.00
N THR A 147 11.31 -13.74 -5.07
CA THR A 147 12.72 -13.36 -4.80
C THR A 147 13.54 -13.16 -6.09
N GLY A 148 12.88 -12.87 -7.22
CA GLY A 148 13.52 -12.68 -8.53
C GLY A 148 13.85 -11.22 -8.91
N ALA A 149 14.41 -11.02 -10.11
CA ALA A 149 14.82 -9.72 -10.64
C ALA A 149 13.67 -8.70 -10.78
N GLY A 150 12.43 -9.16 -10.83
CA GLY A 150 11.23 -8.37 -11.08
C GLY A 150 10.83 -7.57 -9.87
N ASN A 151 11.25 -8.08 -8.71
CA ASN A 151 11.25 -7.36 -7.46
C ASN A 151 12.06 -6.05 -7.58
N SER A 152 13.22 -6.08 -8.27
CA SER A 152 14.06 -4.86 -8.42
C SER A 152 13.42 -3.78 -9.29
N ALA A 153 12.71 -4.17 -10.36
CA ALA A 153 12.00 -3.24 -11.23
C ALA A 153 10.75 -2.65 -10.55
N LEU A 154 10.00 -3.49 -9.82
CA LEU A 154 8.85 -3.06 -9.03
C LEU A 154 9.27 -2.13 -7.88
N LEU A 155 10.37 -2.44 -7.20
CA LEU A 155 10.89 -1.63 -6.09
C LEU A 155 11.35 -0.23 -6.55
N ARG A 156 11.84 -0.09 -7.79
CA ARG A 156 12.19 1.21 -8.37
C ARG A 156 10.96 2.08 -8.67
N MET A 157 9.83 1.46 -9.01
CA MET A 157 8.58 2.18 -9.28
C MET A 157 7.76 2.42 -8.01
N ALA A 158 7.93 1.57 -7.00
CA ALA A 158 7.31 1.71 -5.69
C ALA A 158 7.69 3.05 -5.05
N ARG A 159 6.71 3.68 -4.40
CA ARG A 159 6.96 4.91 -3.64
C ARG A 159 7.53 4.54 -2.27
N ARG A 160 8.56 5.26 -1.82
CA ARG A 160 9.13 5.09 -0.48
C ARG A 160 8.26 5.71 0.60
N ASP A 161 7.72 6.91 0.36
CA ASP A 161 6.92 7.62 1.33
C ASP A 161 5.40 7.42 1.15
N PRO A 162 4.64 7.30 2.26
CA PRO A 162 3.20 7.12 2.23
C PRO A 162 2.47 8.35 1.66
N TYR A 163 1.61 8.12 0.67
CA TYR A 163 0.82 9.18 0.03
C TYR A 163 -0.51 9.45 0.77
N TYR A 164 -0.46 10.21 1.87
CA TYR A 164 -1.63 10.50 2.70
C TYR A 164 -2.70 11.40 2.05
N LYS A 165 -2.42 12.05 0.92
CA LYS A 165 -3.43 12.85 0.19
C LYS A 165 -4.64 12.00 -0.25
N ARG A 166 -4.51 10.66 -0.35
CA ARG A 166 -5.63 9.74 -0.60
C ARG A 166 -6.64 9.69 0.55
N ASN A 167 -6.22 10.02 1.77
CA ASN A 167 -7.07 9.96 2.95
C ASN A 167 -7.91 11.24 3.15
N ARG A 168 -7.71 12.27 2.32
CA ARG A 168 -8.45 13.53 2.39
C ARG A 168 -9.96 13.31 2.25
N ALA A 169 -10.72 14.26 2.79
CA ALA A 169 -12.15 14.35 2.58
C ALA A 169 -12.50 14.41 1.08
N HIS A 170 -13.69 13.91 0.74
CA HIS A 170 -14.24 14.13 -0.59
C HIS A 170 -14.48 15.62 -0.82
N LEU A 171 -14.48 16.02 -2.09
CA LEU A 171 -14.81 17.38 -2.48
C LEU A 171 -16.26 17.70 -2.11
N CYS A 172 -16.48 18.91 -1.61
CA CYS A 172 -17.80 19.40 -1.28
C CYS A 172 -18.58 19.70 -2.57
N SER A 173 -19.63 18.93 -2.85
CA SER A 173 -20.49 19.15 -4.02
C SER A 173 -21.28 20.47 -3.96
N PHE A 174 -21.54 20.99 -2.76
CA PHE A 174 -22.19 22.29 -2.56
C PHE A 174 -21.22 23.44 -2.81
N TYR A 175 -19.96 23.29 -2.42
CA TYR A 175 -18.93 24.29 -2.69
C TYR A 175 -18.64 24.40 -4.17
N ALA A 176 -18.55 23.27 -4.87
CA ALA A 176 -18.40 23.24 -6.33
C ALA A 176 -19.56 23.93 -7.08
N ARG A 177 -20.74 24.09 -6.44
CA ARG A 177 -21.90 24.82 -6.97
C ARG A 177 -22.02 26.26 -6.45
N GLY A 178 -21.19 26.67 -5.49
CA GLY A 178 -21.26 28.00 -4.85
C GLY A 178 -22.32 28.11 -3.73
N GLU A 179 -22.94 27.02 -3.32
CA GLU A 179 -24.07 27.02 -2.35
C GLU A 179 -23.64 26.52 -0.96
N CYS A 180 -22.34 26.42 -0.67
CA CYS A 180 -21.89 25.91 0.63
C CYS A 180 -21.98 26.98 1.72
N ASN A 181 -22.97 26.85 2.61
CA ASN A 181 -23.18 27.70 3.77
C ASN A 181 -22.37 27.32 5.02
N ARG A 182 -21.60 26.21 4.96
CA ARG A 182 -20.83 25.68 6.10
C ARG A 182 -19.45 26.30 6.29
N GLY A 183 -18.99 27.13 5.36
CA GLY A 183 -17.69 27.80 5.45
C GLY A 183 -16.53 26.83 5.77
N ASP A 184 -15.66 27.23 6.70
CA ASP A 184 -14.50 26.44 7.13
C ASP A 184 -14.85 25.25 8.03
N GLU A 185 -16.07 25.18 8.56
CA GLU A 185 -16.56 24.05 9.35
C GLU A 185 -17.04 22.87 8.48
N CYS A 186 -17.08 23.05 7.16
CA CYS A 186 -17.50 21.99 6.25
C CYS A 186 -16.57 20.76 6.37
N PRO A 187 -17.12 19.56 6.67
CA PRO A 187 -16.32 18.33 6.75
C PRO A 187 -15.72 17.90 5.40
N TYR A 188 -16.22 18.46 4.30
CA TYR A 188 -15.81 18.16 2.94
C TYR A 188 -14.81 19.21 2.44
N LEU A 189 -13.96 18.80 1.50
CA LEU A 189 -12.88 19.65 1.00
C LEU A 189 -13.42 20.72 0.03
N HIS A 190 -13.06 21.98 0.27
CA HIS A 190 -13.36 23.12 -0.59
C HIS A 190 -12.24 23.33 -1.64
N GLU A 191 -12.12 22.39 -2.58
CA GLU A 191 -11.24 22.49 -3.74
C GLU A 191 -12.08 22.21 -5.01
N MET A 192 -11.69 22.78 -6.15
CA MET A 192 -12.40 22.54 -7.41
C MET A 192 -12.18 21.07 -7.86
N PRO A 193 -13.23 20.34 -8.28
CA PRO A 193 -13.07 19.03 -8.90
C PRO A 193 -12.14 19.09 -10.12
N ARG A 194 -11.39 18.01 -10.33
CA ARG A 194 -10.65 17.83 -11.58
C ARG A 194 -11.62 17.73 -12.75
N ASP A 195 -11.15 18.11 -13.92
CA ASP A 195 -11.92 18.03 -15.16
C ASP A 195 -12.42 16.61 -15.41
N LYS A 196 -13.70 16.49 -15.79
CA LYS A 196 -14.35 15.20 -16.07
C LYS A 196 -13.74 14.49 -17.28
N ASP A 197 -13.07 15.25 -18.15
CA ASP A 197 -12.42 14.77 -19.36
C ASP A 197 -11.01 14.20 -19.10
N ASP A 198 -10.46 14.35 -17.88
CA ASP A 198 -9.22 13.67 -17.51
C ASP A 198 -9.48 12.14 -17.48
N PRO A 199 -8.77 11.33 -18.27
CA PRO A 199 -8.92 9.87 -18.25
C PRO A 199 -8.67 9.27 -16.87
N LEU A 200 -7.97 9.97 -15.97
CA LEU A 200 -7.74 9.55 -14.58
C LEU A 200 -8.98 9.66 -13.67
N ALA A 201 -10.04 10.36 -14.08
CA ALA A 201 -11.23 10.57 -13.27
C ALA A 201 -12.15 9.33 -13.23
N LYS A 202 -12.15 8.50 -14.28
CA LYS A 202 -13.00 7.31 -14.40
C LYS A 202 -12.24 6.07 -13.91
N GLN A 203 -12.30 5.80 -12.60
CA GLN A 203 -11.67 4.63 -11.98
C GLN A 203 -12.71 3.70 -11.35
N ASN A 204 -12.91 2.52 -11.93
CA ASN A 204 -13.77 1.48 -11.37
C ASN A 204 -12.97 0.54 -10.45
N ILE A 205 -13.56 0.12 -9.34
CA ILE A 205 -12.91 -0.81 -8.40
C ILE A 205 -12.71 -2.20 -8.99
N LYS A 206 -13.64 -2.68 -9.83
CA LYS A 206 -13.53 -3.99 -10.49
C LYS A 206 -12.36 -4.01 -11.45
N ASP A 207 -12.28 -3.02 -12.34
CA ASP A 207 -11.21 -2.85 -13.33
C ASP A 207 -9.82 -2.79 -12.66
N ARG A 208 -9.72 -2.04 -11.56
CA ARG A 208 -8.49 -1.95 -10.74
C ARG A 208 -8.11 -3.26 -10.05
N PHE A 209 -9.09 -4.09 -9.65
CA PHE A 209 -8.86 -5.38 -9.01
C PHE A 209 -8.41 -6.45 -10.01
N TYR A 210 -9.08 -6.55 -11.15
CA TYR A 210 -8.73 -7.50 -12.22
C TYR A 210 -7.50 -7.07 -13.02
N GLY A 211 -7.09 -5.80 -12.88
CA GLY A 211 -5.94 -5.24 -13.61
C GLY A 211 -6.24 -4.98 -15.09
N LYS A 212 -7.50 -4.73 -15.43
CA LYS A 212 -7.94 -4.40 -16.79
C LYS A 212 -8.22 -2.90 -16.86
N ASN A 213 -7.74 -2.23 -17.91
CA ASN A 213 -8.07 -0.83 -18.23
C ASN A 213 -7.92 0.18 -17.06
N ASP A 214 -6.92 0.02 -16.18
CA ASP A 214 -6.66 1.02 -15.14
C ASP A 214 -5.88 2.21 -15.74
N PRO A 215 -6.46 3.42 -15.82
CA PRO A 215 -5.79 4.59 -16.41
C PRO A 215 -4.55 5.01 -15.59
N VAL A 216 -4.51 4.74 -14.29
CA VAL A 216 -3.33 4.99 -13.45
C VAL A 216 -2.20 4.04 -13.82
N ALA A 217 -2.52 2.76 -14.01
CA ALA A 217 -1.54 1.76 -14.42
C ALA A 217 -0.99 2.04 -15.82
N GLN A 218 -1.86 2.38 -16.77
CA GLN A 218 -1.46 2.77 -18.13
C GLN A 218 -0.50 3.97 -18.11
N LYS A 219 -0.77 4.98 -17.29
CA LYS A 219 0.11 6.14 -17.13
C LYS A 219 1.47 5.76 -16.54
N MET A 220 1.52 4.85 -15.56
CA MET A 220 2.78 4.40 -14.96
C MET A 220 3.61 3.55 -15.94
N LEU A 221 2.99 2.62 -16.65
CA LEU A 221 3.64 1.79 -17.66
C LEU A 221 4.14 2.62 -18.85
N GLY A 222 3.33 3.57 -19.34
CA GLY A 222 3.70 4.49 -20.43
C GLY A 222 4.77 5.50 -20.01
N GLY A 223 4.77 5.94 -18.76
CA GLY A 223 5.80 6.83 -18.20
C GLY A 223 7.19 6.20 -18.22
N ASN A 224 7.31 4.95 -17.80
CA ASN A 224 8.58 4.21 -17.85
C ASN A 224 9.12 4.03 -19.28
N GLN A 225 8.24 3.82 -20.26
CA GLN A 225 8.63 3.65 -21.66
C GLN A 225 9.17 4.94 -22.28
N LYS A 226 8.56 6.09 -21.93
CA LYS A 226 9.07 7.43 -22.32
C LYS A 226 10.42 7.73 -21.67
N GLN A 227 10.61 7.37 -20.40
CA GLN A 227 11.88 7.56 -19.70
C GLN A 227 13.01 6.71 -20.33
N ARG A 228 12.72 5.45 -20.72
CA ARG A 228 13.68 4.61 -21.46
C ARG A 228 14.00 5.16 -22.86
N ARG A 229 13.01 5.69 -23.60
CA ARG A 229 13.26 6.36 -24.90
C ARG A 229 14.13 7.61 -24.75
N ASN A 230 13.87 8.46 -23.75
CA ASN A 230 14.70 9.64 -23.51
C ASN A 230 16.13 9.27 -23.08
N ASN A 231 16.32 8.21 -22.30
CA ASN A 231 17.66 7.73 -21.94
C ASN A 231 18.39 7.01 -23.09
N GLY A 232 17.66 6.48 -24.09
CA GLY A 232 18.24 5.80 -25.24
C GLY A 232 18.65 6.73 -26.39
N ASN A 233 18.16 7.98 -26.40
CA ASN A 233 18.42 8.96 -27.47
C ASN A 233 19.54 9.97 -27.15
N GLY A 234 20.32 9.74 -26.09
CA GLY A 234 21.48 10.56 -25.71
C GLY A 234 22.80 9.87 -26.05
N LYS A 235 23.25 9.93 -27.31
CA LYS A 235 24.64 9.64 -27.68
C LYS A 235 25.32 10.92 -28.21
N SER A 236 26.41 11.25 -27.53
CA SER A 236 27.57 12.07 -27.93
C SER A 236 27.37 13.55 -28.28
N GLU A 237 27.47 14.41 -27.28
CA GLU A 237 28.48 15.47 -27.31
C GLU A 237 29.19 15.52 -25.95
N GLY A 238 30.52 15.37 -25.99
CA GLY A 238 31.37 15.39 -24.81
C GLY A 238 31.46 16.80 -24.25
N LYS A 239 30.76 17.07 -23.15
CA LYS A 239 31.16 18.13 -22.22
C LYS A 239 31.51 17.49 -20.88
N ARG A 240 32.78 17.62 -20.51
CA ARG A 240 33.36 17.11 -19.27
C ARG A 240 32.46 17.56 -18.11
N ARG A 241 32.13 16.62 -17.21
CA ARG A 241 31.47 16.96 -15.95
C ARG A 241 32.48 17.75 -15.13
N ASP A 242 32.24 19.05 -14.99
CA ASP A 242 32.86 19.83 -13.95
C ASP A 242 32.47 19.22 -12.60
N THR A 243 33.50 18.92 -11.81
CA THR A 243 33.43 18.51 -10.41
C THR A 243 32.57 19.50 -9.62
N PRO A 244 31.77 19.08 -8.62
CA PRO A 244 31.03 20.02 -7.79
C PRO A 244 32.00 21.02 -7.16
N PRO A 245 31.72 22.33 -7.16
CA PRO A 245 32.57 23.28 -6.46
C PRO A 245 32.53 22.94 -4.96
N THR A 246 33.72 22.77 -4.38
CA THR A 246 33.91 22.82 -2.93
C THR A 246 33.36 24.14 -2.40
N PRO A 247 32.63 24.14 -1.26
CA PRO A 247 32.17 25.39 -0.67
C PRO A 247 33.39 26.14 -0.12
N ASP A 248 33.81 27.16 -0.85
CA ASP A 248 34.80 28.11 -0.38
C ASP A 248 34.19 28.98 0.73
N ALA A 249 34.98 29.18 1.77
CA ALA A 249 34.62 29.90 2.95
C ALA A 249 34.60 31.40 2.64
N SER A 250 33.42 32.05 2.69
CA SER A 250 33.27 33.43 3.16
C SER A 250 31.81 33.90 3.06
N SER A 251 31.38 34.70 4.04
CA SER A 251 30.13 35.47 4.16
C SER A 251 28.88 34.78 4.75
N LYS A 252 28.95 34.47 6.05
CA LYS A 252 27.76 34.51 6.94
C LYS A 252 27.58 35.93 7.51
N PRO A 253 26.36 36.50 7.56
CA PRO A 253 26.10 37.67 8.39
C PRO A 253 26.25 37.31 9.88
N LYS A 254 26.87 38.22 10.64
CA LYS A 254 27.25 38.06 12.05
C LYS A 254 26.01 37.97 12.97
N PRO A 255 25.92 36.99 13.88
CA PRO A 255 24.87 36.97 14.90
C PRO A 255 25.14 38.03 16.01
N PRO A 256 24.10 38.51 16.70
CA PRO A 256 24.25 39.50 17.77
C PRO A 256 25.03 38.93 18.97
N PRO A 257 25.75 39.76 19.73
CA PRO A 257 26.58 39.30 20.85
C PRO A 257 25.73 38.81 22.02
N LEU A 258 26.10 37.65 22.58
CA LEU A 258 25.59 37.12 23.84
C LEU A 258 26.35 37.74 25.03
N PRO A 259 25.70 37.89 26.21
CA PRO A 259 26.30 38.51 27.40
C PRO A 259 27.41 37.65 28.02
N PRO A 260 28.37 38.27 28.76
CA PRO A 260 29.55 37.57 29.26
C PRO A 260 29.25 36.77 30.54
N GLY A 261 29.75 35.53 30.57
CA GLY A 261 29.96 34.78 31.82
C GLY A 261 29.24 33.44 31.91
N LYS A 262 29.90 32.39 31.40
CA LYS A 262 30.02 31.00 31.93
C LYS A 262 30.40 30.06 30.78
N LYS A 263 31.59 29.45 30.83
CA LYS A 263 32.03 28.42 29.88
C LYS A 263 31.21 27.13 30.10
N PRO A 264 30.64 26.50 29.06
CA PRO A 264 30.11 25.13 29.15
C PRO A 264 31.25 24.09 29.23
N PRO A 265 31.07 22.95 29.92
CA PRO A 265 32.08 21.91 30.02
C PRO A 265 32.23 21.13 28.69
N LEU A 266 33.46 20.70 28.40
CA LEU A 266 33.81 19.85 27.26
C LEU A 266 33.27 18.42 27.44
N PRO A 267 32.90 17.70 26.35
CA PRO A 267 32.49 16.31 26.43
C PRO A 267 33.68 15.37 26.72
N PRO A 268 33.47 14.25 27.44
CA PRO A 268 34.52 13.27 27.69
C PRO A 268 34.92 12.53 26.41
N GLY A 269 36.23 12.35 26.21
CA GLY A 269 36.80 11.60 25.09
C GLY A 269 36.60 10.08 25.21
N PRO A 270 36.79 9.34 24.11
CA PRO A 270 36.58 7.89 24.08
C PRO A 270 37.64 7.13 24.90
N PRO A 271 37.29 5.96 25.47
CA PRO A 271 38.20 5.18 26.31
C PRO A 271 39.32 4.50 25.50
N PRO A 272 40.51 4.28 26.10
CA PRO A 272 41.62 3.64 25.44
C PRO A 272 41.42 2.13 25.29
N THR A 273 41.73 1.62 24.11
CA THR A 273 41.93 0.20 23.82
C THR A 273 43.24 -0.28 24.44
N THR A 274 43.19 -1.27 25.34
CA THR A 274 44.38 -2.04 25.73
C THR A 274 44.16 -3.51 25.39
N ALA A 275 45.06 -4.01 24.55
CA ALA A 275 45.25 -5.43 24.30
C ALA A 275 46.42 -5.93 25.15
N ALA A 276 46.31 -7.23 25.51
CA ALA A 276 47.37 -8.19 25.82
C ALA A 276 47.74 -8.52 27.29
N ALA A 277 47.95 -9.84 27.44
CA ALA A 277 48.66 -10.63 28.45
C ALA A 277 47.82 -11.12 29.67
N SER A 278 47.28 -12.34 29.69
CA SER A 278 47.92 -13.67 29.87
C SER A 278 48.66 -13.87 31.20
N LYS A 279 48.10 -14.68 32.12
CA LYS A 279 48.67 -15.93 32.67
C LYS A 279 48.16 -16.29 34.09
N SER A 280 47.66 -17.54 34.19
CA SER A 280 47.91 -18.60 35.21
C SER A 280 47.46 -18.49 36.69
N ALA A 281 47.22 -19.71 37.22
CA ALA A 281 47.07 -20.20 38.60
C ALA A 281 45.63 -20.17 39.14
N ALA A 282 44.90 -21.29 39.29
CA ALA A 282 45.15 -22.55 40.01
C ALA A 282 45.02 -22.42 41.55
N ASP A 283 44.12 -23.26 42.06
CA ASP A 283 44.00 -23.86 43.41
C ASP A 283 43.46 -23.10 44.62
N GLU A 284 42.70 -23.90 45.39
CA GLU A 284 42.41 -23.84 46.84
C GLU A 284 41.52 -22.68 47.37
N GLU A 285 40.54 -22.83 48.28
CA GLU A 285 39.81 -23.93 48.91
C GLU A 285 38.75 -23.30 49.84
N THR A 286 37.76 -24.14 50.23
CA THR A 286 37.07 -24.18 51.53
C THR A 286 36.13 -23.07 52.06
N LYS A 287 34.93 -23.57 52.38
CA LYS A 287 34.08 -23.31 53.57
C LYS A 287 33.25 -22.04 53.65
N GLY A 288 31.94 -22.27 53.74
CA GLY A 288 30.89 -21.34 54.14
C GLY A 288 29.53 -21.90 53.79
#